data_AF-A0A251UB21-F1
#
_entry.id   AF-A0A251UB21-F1
#
_cell.length_a   1.000
_cell.length_b   1.000
_cell.length_c   1.000
_cell.angle_alpha   90.00
_cell.angle_beta   90.00
_cell.angle_gamma   90.00
#
_symmetry.space_group_name_H-M   'P 1'
#
loop_
_entity.id
_entity.type
_entity.pdbx_description
1 polymer ?
#
loop_
_entity_poly.entity_id
_entity_poly.type
_entity_poly.pdbx_seq_one_letter_code
_entity_poly.pdbx_strand_id
1 'polypeptide(L)'
;MEKSCSLLIHFDKGTPALANEIKVALEGNDDTAKIDAMKKAVMLLLNGETLPQLFITIVRYVLPSEDHTVQKLLLLYLEIIAKTDSKGKVLPEMILICQNLRNNLQHPNEYIRGVTLRFLCRICETEIIEPLIPSILANLEHRNPFVRRNAILAVNAIYKLPHGDHLLVDAPEMIEKVLSTEADQSAKRNAFLMLYTCAQDLAVHYLLTHVDKVFEWGESLQMVVLDLIRKVYRSHTREKGKYIKIIISLLNVPSATVIFECAGTLVSLSSAPTPIRVAASTYCQLLTN
;
A
#
# COMPACT_ATOMS: atom_id res chain seq x y z
N MET A 1 -3.88 24.92 6.64
CA MET A 1 -4.94 23.94 6.37
C MET A 1 -5.21 23.20 7.67
N GLU A 2 -6.41 23.35 8.24
CA GLU A 2 -6.83 22.55 9.40
C GLU A 2 -6.85 21.07 8.98
N LYS A 3 -6.06 20.23 9.67
CA LYS A 3 -6.12 18.78 9.50
C LYS A 3 -7.37 18.31 10.23
N SER A 4 -8.39 17.89 9.50
CA SER A 4 -9.59 17.27 10.06
C SER A 4 -9.23 16.01 10.85
N CYS A 5 -9.45 16.01 12.16
CA CYS A 5 -9.31 14.82 13.00
C CYS A 5 -10.65 14.11 13.10
N SER A 6 -10.73 12.87 12.61
CA SER A 6 -11.95 12.07 12.57
C SER A 6 -12.21 11.24 13.83
N LEU A 7 -11.31 11.28 14.82
CA LEU A 7 -11.41 10.53 16.07
C LEU A 7 -10.94 11.38 17.25
N LEU A 8 -11.86 11.73 18.15
CA LEU A 8 -11.54 12.42 19.40
C LEU A 8 -11.61 11.40 20.54
N ILE A 9 -10.45 11.02 21.09
CA ILE A 9 -10.38 10.14 22.24
C ILE A 9 -10.31 11.01 23.49
N HIS A 10 -11.32 10.95 24.34
CA HIS A 10 -11.31 11.66 25.62
C HIS A 10 -10.06 11.28 26.43
N PHE A 11 -9.29 12.29 26.82
CA PHE A 11 -8.02 12.12 27.52
C PHE A 11 -7.96 13.07 28.73
N ASP A 12 -7.95 12.49 29.93
CA ASP A 12 -8.34 13.16 31.18
C ASP A 12 -7.16 13.83 31.93
N LYS A 13 -5.96 13.89 31.33
CA LYS A 13 -4.75 14.40 32.00
C LYS A 13 -4.18 15.63 31.30
N GLY A 14 -3.92 16.69 32.07
CA GLY A 14 -3.34 17.95 31.61
C GLY A 14 -2.05 17.76 30.81
N THR A 15 -2.02 18.39 29.63
CA THR A 15 -1.06 18.19 28.55
C THR A 15 0.43 18.36 28.92
N PRO A 16 0.86 19.39 29.68
CA PRO A 16 2.29 19.68 29.85
C PRO A 16 3.02 18.70 30.78
N ALA A 17 2.39 18.30 31.89
CA ALA A 17 2.98 17.38 32.85
C ALA A 17 3.21 16.00 32.21
N LEU A 18 2.25 15.56 31.41
CA LEU A 18 2.33 14.29 30.70
C LEU A 18 3.43 14.28 29.64
N ALA A 19 3.66 15.39 28.93
CA ALA A 19 4.75 15.46 27.96
C ALA A 19 6.13 15.27 28.63
N ASN A 20 6.32 15.81 29.84
CA ASN A 20 7.54 15.60 30.61
C ASN A 20 7.65 14.16 31.14
N GLU A 21 6.55 13.56 31.62
CA GLU A 21 6.54 12.14 32.01
C GLU A 21 6.91 11.23 30.84
N ILE A 22 6.35 11.47 29.65
CA ILE A 22 6.69 10.74 28.43
C ILE A 22 8.18 10.90 28.14
N LYS A 23 8.70 12.13 28.16
CA LYS A 23 10.12 12.39 27.90
C LYS A 23 11.03 11.58 28.84
N VAL A 24 10.77 11.62 30.14
CA VAL A 24 11.57 10.89 31.14
C VAL A 24 11.49 9.39 30.92
N ALA A 25 10.31 8.85 30.62
CA ALA A 25 10.15 7.43 30.33
C ALA A 25 10.90 6.99 29.06
N LEU A 26 10.93 7.84 28.02
CA LEU A 26 11.68 7.56 26.79
C LEU A 26 13.20 7.59 26.99
N GLU A 27 13.70 8.44 27.90
CA GLU A 27 15.12 8.54 28.25
C GLU A 27 15.63 7.35 29.06
N GLY A 28 14.72 6.59 29.69
CA GLY A 28 15.04 5.36 30.41
C GLY A 28 15.49 4.21 29.50
N ASN A 29 15.96 3.12 30.11
CA ASN A 29 16.39 1.90 29.41
C ASN A 29 15.33 0.78 29.43
N ASP A 30 14.17 1.01 30.02
CA ASP A 30 13.10 0.02 30.10
C ASP A 30 12.20 0.08 28.86
N ASP A 31 12.25 -0.96 28.03
CA ASP A 31 11.46 -1.04 26.80
C ASP A 31 9.95 -1.06 27.07
N THR A 32 9.50 -1.62 28.20
CA THR A 32 8.07 -1.63 28.54
C THR A 32 7.56 -0.22 28.84
N ALA A 33 8.33 0.55 29.60
CA ALA A 33 8.06 1.97 29.83
C ALA A 33 8.11 2.78 28.52
N LYS A 34 9.07 2.50 27.62
CA LYS A 34 9.13 3.15 26.30
C LYS A 34 7.91 2.85 25.44
N ILE A 35 7.43 1.60 25.44
CA ILE A 35 6.23 1.20 24.70
C ILE A 35 5.03 2.02 25.17
N ASP A 36 4.81 2.11 26.48
CA ASP A 36 3.67 2.85 27.02
C ASP A 36 3.81 4.36 26.83
N ALA A 37 5.02 4.90 26.93
CA ALA A 37 5.31 6.29 26.62
C ALA A 37 5.06 6.62 25.13
N MET A 38 5.47 5.75 24.21
CA MET A 38 5.22 5.90 22.77
C MET A 38 3.74 5.79 22.41
N LYS A 39 2.99 4.87 23.04
CA LYS A 39 1.52 4.81 22.87
C LYS A 39 0.87 6.14 23.29
N LYS A 40 1.23 6.67 24.46
CA LYS A 40 0.73 7.97 24.94
C LYS A 40 1.10 9.09 23.98
N ALA A 41 2.34 9.15 23.50
CA ALA A 41 2.78 10.16 22.53
C ALA A 41 1.95 10.12 21.23
N VAL A 42 1.72 8.93 20.68
CA VAL A 42 0.87 8.74 19.48
C VAL A 42 -0.57 9.17 19.76
N MET A 43 -1.14 8.83 20.92
CA MET A 43 -2.50 9.25 21.29
C MET A 43 -2.64 10.77 21.37
N LEU A 44 -1.69 11.47 21.98
CA LEU A 44 -1.72 12.93 22.08
C LEU A 44 -1.63 13.58 20.69
N LEU A 45 -0.76 13.06 19.82
CA LEU A 45 -0.68 13.51 18.42
C LEU A 45 -1.99 13.30 17.66
N LEU A 46 -2.65 12.15 17.84
CA LEU A 46 -3.94 11.87 17.20
C LEU A 46 -5.04 12.81 17.71
N ASN A 47 -5.00 13.20 18.98
CA ASN A 47 -5.90 14.20 19.55
C ASN A 47 -5.60 15.65 19.08
N GLY A 48 -4.61 15.84 18.21
CA GLY A 48 -4.26 17.14 17.62
C GLY A 48 -3.25 17.94 18.42
N GLU A 49 -2.72 17.40 19.53
CA GLU A 49 -1.69 18.07 20.29
C GLU A 49 -0.34 17.94 19.61
N THR A 50 0.35 19.06 19.39
CA THR A 50 1.73 19.03 18.86
C THR A 50 2.72 18.94 20.01
N LEU A 51 3.62 17.96 19.97
CA LEU A 51 4.70 17.79 20.96
C LEU A 51 6.10 17.86 20.31
N PRO A 52 6.52 19.01 19.73
CA PRO A 52 7.81 19.13 19.06
C PRO A 52 9.01 18.78 19.96
N GLN A 53 8.90 19.05 21.26
CA GLN A 53 9.93 18.77 22.26
C GLN A 53 10.25 17.28 22.41
N LEU A 54 9.33 16.39 22.05
CA LEU A 54 9.55 14.95 22.11
C LEU A 54 10.36 14.44 20.92
N PHE A 55 10.40 15.17 19.81
CA PHE A 55 10.99 14.67 18.57
C PHE A 55 12.48 14.35 18.73
N ILE A 56 13.25 15.25 19.36
CA ILE A 56 14.69 15.03 19.63
C ILE A 56 14.88 13.84 20.58
N THR A 57 14.06 13.73 21.62
CA THR A 57 14.11 12.59 22.56
C THR A 57 13.82 11.27 21.84
N ILE A 58 12.84 11.24 20.95
CA ILE A 58 12.50 10.05 20.15
C ILE A 58 13.65 9.68 19.21
N VAL A 59 14.22 10.65 18.49
CA VAL A 59 15.37 10.42 17.61
C VAL A 59 16.58 9.88 18.39
N ARG A 60 16.79 10.33 19.63
CA ARG A 60 17.94 9.91 20.44
C ARG A 60 17.75 8.57 21.16
N TYR A 61 16.58 8.29 21.70
CA TYR A 61 16.37 7.16 22.63
C TYR A 61 15.41 6.07 22.14
N VAL A 62 14.60 6.37 21.12
CA VAL A 62 13.61 5.44 20.52
C VAL A 62 14.11 4.91 19.18
N LEU A 63 14.64 5.78 18.31
CA LEU A 63 15.21 5.39 17.02
C LEU A 63 16.25 4.25 17.10
N PRO A 64 17.19 4.23 18.07
CA PRO A 64 18.17 3.15 18.17
C PRO A 64 17.65 1.89 18.88
N SER A 65 16.39 1.86 19.33
CA SER A 65 15.82 0.71 20.06
C SER A 65 15.78 -0.55 19.19
N GLU A 66 16.20 -1.69 19.72
CA GLU A 66 16.10 -2.98 19.02
C GLU A 66 14.72 -3.65 19.19
N ASP A 67 13.93 -3.22 20.19
CA ASP A 67 12.59 -3.76 20.40
C ASP A 67 11.65 -3.47 19.22
N HIS A 68 11.05 -4.54 18.68
CA HIS A 68 10.19 -4.48 17.50
C HIS A 68 8.88 -3.70 17.75
N THR A 69 8.37 -3.70 18.98
CA THR A 69 7.14 -2.97 19.34
C THR A 69 7.42 -1.48 19.39
N VAL A 70 8.54 -1.08 19.98
CA VAL A 70 9.03 0.30 19.98
C VAL A 70 9.26 0.79 18.55
N GLN A 71 9.93 0.02 17.70
CA GLN A 71 10.14 0.37 16.29
C GLN A 71 8.82 0.52 15.51
N LYS A 72 7.82 -0.33 15.78
CA LYS A 72 6.50 -0.21 15.16
C LYS A 72 5.78 1.07 15.61
N LEU A 73 5.83 1.40 16.90
CA LEU A 73 5.24 2.63 17.43
C LEU A 73 5.98 3.88 16.91
N LEU A 74 7.29 3.79 16.71
CA LEU A 74 8.08 4.83 16.07
C LEU A 74 7.59 5.11 14.65
N LEU A 75 7.34 4.08 13.83
CA LEU A 75 6.82 4.28 12.48
C LEU A 75 5.42 4.93 12.48
N LEU A 76 4.55 4.58 13.44
CA LEU A 76 3.24 5.23 13.60
C LEU A 76 3.37 6.70 14.03
N TYR A 77 4.26 6.98 14.98
CA TYR A 77 4.58 8.35 15.38
C TYR A 77 5.10 9.15 14.18
N LEU A 78 6.03 8.55 13.42
CA LEU A 78 6.54 9.15 12.21
C LEU A 78 5.43 9.34 11.17
N GLU A 79 4.41 8.52 11.03
CA GLU A 79 3.33 8.77 10.06
C GLU A 79 2.56 10.09 10.35
N ILE A 80 2.46 10.50 11.62
CA ILE A 80 1.60 11.61 12.04
C ILE A 80 2.32 12.97 12.03
N ILE A 81 3.61 13.00 12.43
CA ILE A 81 4.34 14.27 12.58
C ILE A 81 4.59 14.98 11.25
N ALA A 82 4.72 16.31 11.30
CA ALA A 82 5.24 17.08 10.16
C ALA A 82 6.72 16.74 9.92
N LYS A 83 7.08 16.46 8.67
CA LYS A 83 8.47 16.18 8.23
C LYS A 83 9.22 17.43 7.81
N THR A 84 8.50 18.52 7.63
CA THR A 84 9.00 19.77 7.08
C THR A 84 8.85 20.90 8.07
N ASP A 85 9.72 21.89 7.96
CA ASP A 85 9.63 23.15 8.68
C ASP A 85 8.51 24.05 8.11
N SER A 86 8.34 25.24 8.70
CA SER A 86 7.36 26.22 8.25
C SER A 86 7.63 26.78 6.84
N LYS A 87 8.82 26.53 6.27
CA LYS A 87 9.22 26.92 4.92
C LYS A 87 9.08 25.76 3.91
N GLY A 88 8.63 24.59 4.36
CA GLY A 88 8.48 23.40 3.52
C GLY A 88 9.78 22.61 3.32
N LYS A 89 10.86 22.94 4.01
CA LYS A 89 12.13 22.21 3.95
C LYS A 89 12.11 21.03 4.91
N VAL A 90 12.65 19.89 4.50
CA VAL A 90 12.73 18.69 5.36
C VAL A 90 13.59 18.98 6.61
N LEU A 91 13.11 18.51 7.77
CA LEU A 91 13.80 18.66 9.05
C LEU A 91 15.16 17.95 9.02
N PRO A 92 16.26 18.55 9.53
CA PRO A 92 17.58 17.93 9.52
C PRO A 92 17.64 16.55 10.18
N GLU A 93 16.86 16.32 11.22
CA GLU A 93 16.76 15.04 11.93
C GLU A 93 16.22 13.92 11.04
N MET A 94 15.50 14.24 9.96
CA MET A 94 15.04 13.25 8.99
C MET A 94 16.21 12.53 8.32
N ILE A 95 17.41 13.09 8.29
CA ILE A 95 18.61 12.40 7.80
C ILE A 95 18.88 11.13 8.62
N LEU A 96 18.79 11.20 9.95
CA LEU A 96 18.97 10.04 10.83
C LEU A 96 17.84 9.02 10.65
N ILE A 97 16.61 9.51 10.47
CA ILE A 97 15.45 8.66 10.20
C ILE A 97 15.62 7.95 8.85
N CYS A 98 16.05 8.64 7.80
CA CYS A 98 16.35 8.04 6.50
C CYS A 98 17.40 6.93 6.63
N GLN A 99 18.47 7.15 7.39
CA GLN A 99 19.48 6.11 7.62
C GLN A 99 18.88 4.89 8.34
N ASN A 100 18.06 5.10 9.37
CA ASN A 100 17.36 4.02 10.07
C ASN A 100 16.40 3.26 9.14
N LEU A 101 15.58 3.96 8.36
CA LEU A 101 14.67 3.36 7.38
C LEU A 101 15.44 2.54 6.34
N ARG A 102 16.57 3.04 5.85
CA ARG A 102 17.45 2.32 4.92
C ARG A 102 17.97 1.02 5.54
N ASN A 103 18.41 1.06 6.80
CA ASN A 103 18.83 -0.12 7.54
C ASN A 103 17.67 -1.11 7.70
N ASN A 104 16.47 -0.63 8.02
CA ASN A 104 15.27 -1.46 8.17
C ASN A 104 14.87 -2.16 6.87
N LEU A 105 15.03 -1.50 5.71
CA LEU A 105 14.80 -2.11 4.39
C LEU A 105 15.79 -3.22 4.05
N GLN A 106 16.95 -3.25 4.70
CA GLN A 106 17.99 -4.26 4.53
C GLN A 106 18.07 -5.24 5.71
N HIS A 107 17.19 -5.10 6.70
CA HIS A 107 17.21 -5.87 7.94
C HIS A 107 16.98 -7.37 7.69
N PRO A 108 17.64 -8.30 8.41
CA PRO A 108 17.43 -9.74 8.21
C PRO A 108 15.98 -10.20 8.44
N ASN A 109 15.26 -9.57 9.37
CA ASN A 109 13.85 -9.84 9.66
C ASN A 109 12.92 -9.30 8.57
N GLU A 110 12.20 -10.19 7.89
CA GLU A 110 11.25 -9.87 6.82
C GLU A 110 10.07 -9.02 7.29
N TYR A 111 9.67 -9.15 8.56
CA TYR A 111 8.60 -8.33 9.14
C TYR A 111 9.00 -6.85 9.21
N ILE A 112 10.24 -6.56 9.64
CA ILE A 112 10.75 -5.17 9.73
C ILE A 112 10.80 -4.55 8.33
N ARG A 113 11.33 -5.27 7.34
CA ARG A 113 11.31 -4.82 5.94
C ARG A 113 9.89 -4.51 5.48
N GLY A 114 8.95 -5.43 5.69
CA GLY A 114 7.58 -5.29 5.22
C GLY A 114 6.80 -4.16 5.91
N VAL A 115 6.97 -3.96 7.22
CA VAL A 115 6.35 -2.82 7.93
C VAL A 115 6.95 -1.50 7.45
N THR A 116 8.26 -1.44 7.26
CA THR A 116 8.95 -0.25 6.73
C THR A 116 8.46 0.09 5.32
N LEU A 117 8.33 -0.90 4.43
CA LEU A 117 7.77 -0.71 3.09
C LEU A 117 6.32 -0.21 3.13
N ARG A 118 5.49 -0.70 4.07
CA ARG A 118 4.13 -0.16 4.27
C ARG A 118 4.14 1.27 4.76
N PHE A 119 5.03 1.60 5.68
CA PHE A 119 5.19 2.97 6.16
C PHE A 119 5.57 3.92 5.02
N LEU A 120 6.48 3.50 4.13
CA LEU A 120 6.88 4.31 2.97
C LEU A 120 5.74 4.60 1.99
N CYS A 121 4.66 3.80 1.99
CA CYS A 121 3.46 4.10 1.21
C CYS A 121 2.71 5.36 1.70
N ARG A 122 3.07 5.89 2.88
CA ARG A 122 2.44 7.05 3.53
C ARG A 122 3.32 8.30 3.52
N ILE A 123 4.56 8.18 3.06
CA ILE A 123 5.49 9.30 2.98
C ILE A 123 5.28 10.04 1.66
N CYS A 124 5.26 11.37 1.71
CA CYS A 124 5.03 12.22 0.55
C CYS A 124 6.26 13.05 0.16
N GLU A 125 7.22 13.19 1.08
CA GLU A 125 8.42 14.01 0.91
C GLU A 125 9.44 13.28 0.05
N THR A 126 9.63 13.76 -1.17
CA THR A 126 10.55 13.18 -2.16
C THR A 126 11.99 13.13 -1.67
N GLU A 127 12.47 14.16 -0.97
CA GLU A 127 13.82 14.22 -0.37
C GLU A 127 14.10 13.07 0.62
N ILE A 128 13.05 12.54 1.28
CA ILE A 128 13.16 11.39 2.19
C ILE A 128 13.16 10.07 1.42
N ILE A 129 12.38 9.99 0.35
CA ILE A 129 12.17 8.77 -0.44
C ILE A 129 13.35 8.49 -1.37
N GLU A 130 13.86 9.51 -2.05
CA GLU A 130 14.94 9.41 -3.04
C GLU A 130 16.15 8.58 -2.56
N PRO A 131 16.73 8.81 -1.36
CA PRO A 131 17.86 7.99 -0.89
C PRO A 131 17.49 6.53 -0.55
N LEU A 132 16.20 6.21 -0.44
CA LEU A 132 15.70 4.88 -0.10
C LEU A 132 15.35 4.04 -1.33
N ILE A 133 15.16 4.66 -2.50
CA ILE A 133 14.73 4.00 -3.75
C ILE A 133 15.54 2.73 -4.06
N PRO A 134 16.89 2.73 -4.04
CA PRO A 134 17.66 1.52 -4.34
C PRO A 134 17.33 0.35 -3.41
N SER A 135 17.16 0.62 -2.11
CA SER A 135 16.79 -0.40 -1.12
C SER A 135 15.35 -0.88 -1.30
N ILE A 136 14.43 0.00 -1.71
CA ILE A 136 13.03 -0.36 -2.00
C ILE A 136 12.98 -1.31 -3.20
N LEU A 137 13.66 -0.95 -4.30
CA LEU A 137 13.67 -1.75 -5.53
C LEU A 137 14.35 -3.11 -5.31
N ALA A 138 15.43 -3.18 -4.53
CA ALA A 138 16.07 -4.45 -4.17
C ALA A 138 15.12 -5.43 -3.44
N ASN A 139 14.09 -4.92 -2.75
CA ASN A 139 13.10 -5.76 -2.07
C ASN A 139 12.04 -6.36 -3.01
N LEU A 140 11.98 -5.95 -4.29
CA LEU A 140 11.13 -6.59 -5.31
C LEU A 140 11.59 -8.02 -5.63
N GLU A 141 12.89 -8.30 -5.52
CA GLU A 141 13.47 -9.63 -5.78
C GLU A 141 13.71 -10.43 -4.48
N HIS A 142 13.15 -9.98 -3.34
CA HIS A 142 13.36 -10.65 -2.06
C HIS A 142 12.74 -12.05 -2.04
N ARG A 143 13.38 -13.02 -1.37
CA ARG A 143 12.91 -14.43 -1.31
C ARG A 143 11.50 -14.61 -0.72
N ASN A 144 11.13 -13.77 0.25
CA ASN A 144 9.86 -13.87 0.98
C ASN A 144 8.75 -13.07 0.28
N PRO A 145 7.62 -13.70 -0.11
CA PRO A 145 6.49 -13.03 -0.76
C PRO A 145 5.91 -11.86 0.04
N PHE A 146 5.92 -11.95 1.37
CA PHE A 146 5.46 -10.86 2.24
C PHE A 146 6.24 -9.57 1.96
N VAL A 147 7.56 -9.66 1.77
CA VAL A 147 8.40 -8.49 1.48
C VAL A 147 8.10 -7.97 0.07
N ARG A 148 8.11 -8.84 -0.95
CA ARG A 148 7.83 -8.45 -2.35
C ARG A 148 6.48 -7.76 -2.50
N ARG A 149 5.43 -8.31 -1.88
CA ARG A 149 4.09 -7.70 -1.88
C ARG A 149 4.09 -6.27 -1.35
N ASN A 150 4.78 -6.01 -0.24
CA ASN A 150 4.87 -4.66 0.34
C ASN A 150 5.81 -3.76 -0.49
N ALA A 151 6.84 -4.32 -1.13
CA ALA A 151 7.72 -3.57 -2.03
C ALA A 151 6.95 -3.05 -3.25
N ILE A 152 6.12 -3.90 -3.87
CA ILE A 152 5.24 -3.49 -4.97
C ILE A 152 4.27 -2.37 -4.54
N LEU A 153 3.71 -2.46 -3.33
CA LEU A 153 2.84 -1.39 -2.79
C LEU A 153 3.62 -0.07 -2.61
N ALA A 154 4.84 -0.14 -2.08
CA ALA A 154 5.69 1.03 -1.90
C ALA A 154 6.05 1.67 -3.23
N VAL A 155 6.48 0.89 -4.22
CA VAL A 155 6.77 1.37 -5.58
C VAL A 155 5.55 2.04 -6.19
N ASN A 156 4.37 1.42 -6.11
CA ASN A 156 3.12 2.00 -6.62
C ASN A 156 2.75 3.32 -5.92
N ALA A 157 2.93 3.40 -4.60
CA ALA A 157 2.65 4.61 -3.84
C ALA A 157 3.60 5.75 -4.23
N ILE A 158 4.90 5.46 -4.35
CA ILE A 158 5.93 6.44 -4.74
C ILE A 158 5.69 6.92 -6.17
N TYR A 159 5.36 6.01 -7.09
CA TYR A 159 5.07 6.36 -8.49
C TYR A 159 3.87 7.31 -8.62
N LYS A 160 2.92 7.26 -7.68
CA LYS A 160 1.75 8.16 -7.64
C LYS A 160 2.01 9.53 -7.02
N LEU A 161 3.18 9.75 -6.42
CA LEU A 161 3.54 11.06 -5.89
C LEU A 161 3.74 12.06 -7.05
N PRO A 162 3.66 13.37 -6.77
CA PRO A 162 4.05 14.39 -7.74
C PRO A 162 5.51 14.17 -8.19
N HIS A 163 5.73 14.04 -9.51
CA HIS A 163 7.04 13.69 -10.10
C HIS A 163 7.57 12.29 -9.72
N GLY A 164 6.71 11.40 -9.21
CA GLY A 164 7.08 10.03 -8.86
C GLY A 164 7.48 9.19 -10.08
N ASP A 165 6.95 9.51 -11.25
CA ASP A 165 7.31 8.95 -12.54
C ASP A 165 8.77 9.27 -12.92
N HIS A 166 9.26 10.47 -12.61
CA HIS A 166 10.66 10.83 -12.80
C HIS A 166 11.59 10.15 -11.79
N LEU A 167 11.13 9.91 -10.56
CA LEU A 167 11.89 9.20 -9.54
C LEU A 167 12.04 7.71 -9.86
N LEU A 168 11.05 7.14 -10.54
CA LEU A 168 10.91 5.71 -10.80
C LEU A 168 10.59 5.44 -12.27
N VAL A 169 11.47 5.93 -13.17
CA VAL A 169 11.26 5.87 -14.62
C VAL A 169 10.97 4.46 -15.12
N ASP A 170 11.81 3.48 -14.74
CA ASP A 170 11.71 2.09 -15.21
C ASP A 170 10.77 1.21 -14.35
N ALA A 171 9.97 1.82 -13.46
CA ALA A 171 9.11 1.06 -12.56
C ALA A 171 8.02 0.22 -13.26
N PRO A 172 7.35 0.70 -14.32
CA PRO A 172 6.42 -0.14 -15.08
C PRO A 172 7.06 -1.43 -15.61
N GLU A 173 8.23 -1.32 -16.25
CA GLU A 173 8.96 -2.45 -16.84
C GLU A 173 9.46 -3.42 -15.76
N MET A 174 9.99 -2.89 -14.65
CA MET A 174 10.38 -3.71 -13.50
C MET A 174 9.21 -4.50 -12.93
N ILE A 175 8.03 -3.88 -12.82
CA ILE A 175 6.84 -4.52 -12.25
C ILE A 175 6.23 -5.54 -13.23
N GLU A 176 6.33 -5.32 -14.53
CA GLU A 176 5.97 -6.33 -15.55
C GLU A 176 6.85 -7.59 -15.41
N LYS A 177 8.16 -7.42 -15.22
CA LYS A 177 9.09 -8.54 -14.97
C LYS A 177 8.73 -9.28 -13.69
N VAL A 178 8.43 -8.55 -12.61
CA VAL A 178 7.97 -9.15 -11.34
C VAL A 178 6.67 -9.92 -11.55
N LEU A 179 5.68 -9.34 -12.23
CA LEU A 179 4.38 -9.96 -12.47
C LEU A 179 4.50 -11.28 -13.27
N SER A 180 5.47 -11.36 -14.19
CA SER A 180 5.73 -12.55 -15.01
C SER A 180 6.35 -13.71 -14.23
N THR A 181 7.11 -13.42 -13.16
CA THR A 181 7.87 -14.42 -12.38
C THR A 181 7.25 -14.72 -11.01
N GLU A 182 6.38 -13.85 -10.52
CA GLU A 182 5.77 -13.98 -9.20
C GLU A 182 4.88 -15.23 -9.12
N ALA A 183 4.82 -15.85 -7.94
CA ALA A 183 3.97 -16.99 -7.64
C ALA A 183 2.86 -16.63 -6.64
N ASP A 184 3.14 -15.68 -5.73
CA ASP A 184 2.18 -15.26 -4.71
C ASP A 184 1.03 -14.45 -5.31
N GLN A 185 -0.19 -14.89 -5.06
CA GLN A 185 -1.41 -14.30 -5.63
C GLN A 185 -1.61 -12.84 -5.19
N SER A 186 -1.24 -12.52 -3.95
CA SER A 186 -1.41 -11.18 -3.39
C SER A 186 -0.40 -10.19 -3.99
N ALA A 187 0.85 -10.63 -4.19
CA ALA A 187 1.88 -9.87 -4.89
C ALA A 187 1.53 -9.68 -6.38
N LYS A 188 1.08 -10.74 -7.09
CA LYS A 188 0.60 -10.64 -8.48
C LYS A 188 -0.50 -9.60 -8.63
N ARG A 189 -1.51 -9.67 -7.74
CA ARG A 189 -2.62 -8.70 -7.71
C ARG A 189 -2.10 -7.27 -7.59
N ASN A 190 -1.15 -7.02 -6.70
CA ASN A 190 -0.61 -5.68 -6.51
C ASN A 190 0.22 -5.20 -7.71
N ALA A 191 1.00 -6.09 -8.33
CA ALA A 191 1.81 -5.76 -9.51
C ALA A 191 0.91 -5.43 -10.70
N PHE A 192 -0.09 -6.28 -10.96
CA PHE A 192 -1.09 -6.04 -12.01
C PHE A 192 -1.89 -4.75 -11.76
N LEU A 193 -2.29 -4.49 -10.51
CA LEU A 193 -2.99 -3.25 -10.16
C LEU A 193 -2.13 -2.00 -10.41
N MET A 194 -0.82 -2.08 -10.12
CA MET A 194 0.09 -0.97 -10.41
C MET A 194 0.15 -0.72 -11.93
N LEU A 195 0.42 -1.75 -12.74
CA LEU A 195 0.46 -1.63 -14.21
C LEU A 195 -0.86 -1.10 -14.76
N TYR A 196 -2.00 -1.60 -14.26
CA TYR A 196 -3.32 -1.07 -14.62
C TYR A 196 -3.44 0.45 -14.41
N THR A 197 -2.81 0.98 -13.36
CA THR A 197 -2.88 2.42 -13.04
C THR A 197 -1.86 3.28 -13.78
N CYS A 198 -0.62 2.80 -13.97
CA CYS A 198 0.46 3.62 -14.57
C CYS A 198 0.79 3.28 -16.02
N ALA A 199 0.61 2.02 -16.45
CA ALA A 199 1.00 1.52 -17.76
C ALA A 199 -0.07 0.55 -18.29
N GLN A 200 -1.23 1.10 -18.64
CA GLN A 200 -2.43 0.35 -19.00
C GLN A 200 -2.19 -0.61 -20.17
N ASP A 201 -1.36 -0.23 -21.15
CA ASP A 201 -1.02 -1.06 -22.31
C ASP A 201 -0.26 -2.34 -21.91
N LEU A 202 0.68 -2.24 -20.96
CA LEU A 202 1.40 -3.40 -20.43
C LEU A 202 0.45 -4.34 -19.67
N ALA A 203 -0.46 -3.77 -18.87
CA ALA A 203 -1.48 -4.57 -18.17
C ALA A 203 -2.41 -5.31 -19.13
N VAL A 204 -2.85 -4.65 -20.21
CA VAL A 204 -3.66 -5.27 -21.27
C VAL A 204 -2.87 -6.36 -21.97
N HIS A 205 -1.62 -6.10 -22.36
CA HIS A 205 -0.77 -7.09 -23.02
C HIS A 205 -0.58 -8.35 -22.14
N TYR A 206 -0.29 -8.17 -20.84
CA TYR A 206 -0.18 -9.27 -19.89
C TYR A 206 -1.49 -10.07 -19.76
N LEU A 207 -2.64 -9.39 -19.69
CA LEU A 207 -3.94 -10.06 -19.65
C LEU A 207 -4.21 -10.88 -20.93
N LEU A 208 -3.94 -10.27 -22.09
CA LEU A 208 -4.24 -10.88 -23.39
C LEU A 208 -3.35 -12.07 -23.73
N THR A 209 -2.14 -12.14 -23.18
CA THR A 209 -1.25 -13.30 -23.29
C THR A 209 -1.69 -14.48 -22.40
N HIS A 210 -2.55 -14.23 -21.40
CA HIS A 210 -3.00 -15.22 -20.42
C HIS A 210 -4.52 -15.47 -20.42
N VAL A 211 -5.23 -15.10 -21.48
CA VAL A 211 -6.71 -15.18 -21.61
C VAL A 211 -7.27 -16.52 -21.14
N ASP A 212 -6.61 -17.61 -21.53
CA ASP A 212 -7.08 -18.96 -21.24
C ASP A 212 -6.83 -19.41 -19.79
N LYS A 213 -6.02 -18.69 -19.01
CA LYS A 213 -5.64 -19.07 -17.63
C LYS A 213 -6.23 -18.15 -16.56
N VAL A 214 -6.96 -17.09 -16.94
CA VAL A 214 -7.51 -16.10 -15.99
C VAL A 214 -8.42 -16.75 -14.94
N PHE A 215 -9.13 -17.84 -15.29
CA PHE A 215 -9.99 -18.56 -14.36
C PHE A 215 -9.22 -19.27 -13.22
N GLU A 216 -7.93 -19.54 -13.41
CA GLU A 216 -7.05 -20.17 -12.40
C GLU A 216 -6.42 -19.14 -11.46
N TRP A 217 -6.54 -17.85 -11.76
CA TRP A 217 -5.97 -16.78 -10.94
C TRP A 217 -6.73 -16.61 -9.63
N GLY A 218 -6.06 -16.09 -8.60
CA GLY A 218 -6.73 -15.80 -7.34
C GLY A 218 -7.84 -14.77 -7.50
N GLU A 219 -8.94 -14.94 -6.73
CA GLU A 219 -10.13 -14.08 -6.74
C GLU A 219 -9.78 -12.58 -6.78
N SER A 220 -8.88 -12.14 -5.90
CA SER A 220 -8.49 -10.72 -5.83
C SER A 220 -7.87 -10.17 -7.11
N LEU A 221 -7.17 -10.99 -7.91
CA LEU A 221 -6.61 -10.60 -9.20
C LEU A 221 -7.70 -10.62 -10.27
N GLN A 222 -8.60 -11.62 -10.26
CA GLN A 222 -9.75 -11.68 -11.17
C GLN A 222 -10.64 -10.43 -11.05
N MET A 223 -10.85 -9.93 -9.83
CA MET A 223 -11.58 -8.67 -9.60
C MET A 223 -10.91 -7.48 -10.28
N VAL A 224 -9.58 -7.34 -10.16
CA VAL A 224 -8.84 -6.25 -10.83
C VAL A 224 -8.86 -6.40 -12.35
N VAL A 225 -8.89 -7.64 -12.86
CA VAL A 225 -9.05 -7.90 -14.30
C VAL A 225 -10.41 -7.42 -14.80
N LEU A 226 -11.50 -7.68 -14.07
CA LEU A 226 -12.84 -7.20 -14.44
C LEU A 226 -12.89 -5.66 -14.45
N ASP A 227 -12.26 -5.00 -13.48
CA ASP A 227 -12.10 -3.53 -13.45
C ASP A 227 -11.36 -3.02 -14.69
N LEU A 228 -10.23 -3.63 -15.04
CA LEU A 228 -9.47 -3.28 -16.24
C LEU A 228 -10.35 -3.44 -17.48
N ILE A 229 -11.03 -4.58 -17.63
CA ILE A 229 -11.90 -4.86 -18.78
C ILE A 229 -12.96 -3.77 -18.94
N ARG A 230 -13.67 -3.41 -17.86
CA ARG A 230 -14.67 -2.32 -17.90
C ARG A 230 -14.09 -1.00 -18.40
N LYS A 231 -12.86 -0.68 -18.00
CA LYS A 231 -12.17 0.54 -18.42
C LYS A 231 -11.72 0.50 -19.88
N VAL A 232 -11.20 -0.64 -20.38
CA VAL A 232 -10.63 -0.75 -21.75
C VAL A 232 -11.61 -1.17 -22.82
N TYR A 233 -12.73 -1.77 -22.46
CA TYR A 233 -13.63 -2.43 -23.42
C TYR A 233 -14.12 -1.52 -24.55
N ARG A 234 -14.35 -0.23 -24.23
CA ARG A 234 -14.83 0.76 -25.21
C ARG A 234 -13.72 1.27 -26.12
N SER A 235 -12.49 1.39 -25.62
CA SER A 235 -11.35 1.88 -26.41
C SER A 235 -10.74 0.78 -27.30
N HIS A 236 -10.70 -0.47 -26.84
CA HIS A 236 -10.03 -1.58 -27.53
C HIS A 236 -10.99 -2.44 -28.36
N THR A 237 -11.47 -1.90 -29.49
CA THR A 237 -12.51 -2.56 -30.30
C THR A 237 -12.10 -3.92 -30.89
N ARG A 238 -10.81 -4.12 -31.20
CA ARG A 238 -10.30 -5.37 -31.81
C ARG A 238 -10.29 -6.55 -30.83
N GLU A 239 -10.12 -6.30 -29.54
CA GLU A 239 -9.92 -7.34 -28.53
C GLU A 239 -11.21 -7.70 -27.76
N LYS A 240 -12.35 -7.09 -28.11
CA LYS A 240 -13.65 -7.29 -27.45
C LYS A 240 -14.03 -8.77 -27.30
N GLY A 241 -13.77 -9.60 -28.31
CA GLY A 241 -14.05 -11.03 -28.26
C GLY A 241 -13.28 -11.75 -27.14
N LYS A 242 -12.01 -11.39 -26.92
CA LYS A 242 -11.18 -11.97 -25.86
C LYS A 242 -11.66 -11.54 -24.48
N TYR A 243 -12.06 -10.27 -24.30
CA TYR A 243 -12.62 -9.81 -23.04
C TYR A 243 -13.94 -10.52 -22.67
N ILE A 244 -14.83 -10.71 -23.65
CA ILE A 244 -16.06 -11.48 -23.42
C ILE A 244 -15.74 -12.94 -23.08
N LYS A 245 -14.76 -13.56 -23.74
CA LYS A 245 -14.29 -14.91 -23.41
C LYS A 245 -13.82 -15.01 -21.95
N ILE A 246 -13.06 -14.02 -21.47
CA ILE A 246 -12.62 -13.95 -20.05
C ILE A 246 -13.84 -13.86 -19.11
N ILE A 247 -14.80 -12.98 -19.39
CA ILE A 247 -15.97 -12.82 -18.51
C ILE A 247 -16.78 -14.13 -18.45
N ILE A 248 -16.95 -14.81 -19.58
CA ILE A 248 -17.67 -16.09 -19.63
C ILE A 248 -16.92 -17.18 -18.87
N SER A 249 -15.58 -17.26 -18.95
CA SER A 249 -14.83 -18.24 -18.16
C SER A 249 -14.94 -17.95 -16.66
N LEU A 250 -14.92 -16.67 -16.27
CA LEU A 250 -15.06 -16.23 -14.89
C LEU A 250 -16.47 -16.44 -14.30
N LEU A 251 -17.52 -16.52 -15.11
CA LEU A 251 -18.86 -16.88 -14.61
C LEU A 251 -18.96 -18.31 -14.07
N ASN A 252 -17.98 -19.17 -14.38
CA ASN A 252 -17.98 -20.57 -13.95
C ASN A 252 -17.02 -20.85 -12.78
N VAL A 253 -16.42 -19.81 -12.18
CA VAL A 253 -15.52 -19.97 -11.03
C VAL A 253 -16.33 -20.16 -9.73
N PRO A 254 -15.78 -20.79 -8.69
CA PRO A 254 -16.52 -21.04 -7.45
C PRO A 254 -16.79 -19.79 -6.60
N SER A 255 -16.16 -18.64 -6.91
CA SER A 255 -16.28 -17.43 -6.09
C SER A 255 -17.54 -16.64 -6.44
N ALA A 256 -18.48 -16.55 -5.48
CA ALA A 256 -19.69 -15.76 -5.61
C ALA A 256 -19.42 -14.27 -5.88
N THR A 257 -18.36 -13.70 -5.28
CA THR A 257 -17.93 -12.32 -5.50
C THR A 257 -17.56 -12.08 -6.97
N VAL A 258 -16.78 -12.99 -7.55
CA VAL A 258 -16.32 -12.87 -8.95
C VAL A 258 -17.50 -13.07 -9.90
N ILE A 259 -18.36 -14.04 -9.64
CA ILE A 259 -19.57 -14.29 -10.43
C ILE A 259 -20.49 -13.05 -10.42
N PHE A 260 -20.71 -12.45 -9.25
CA PHE A 260 -21.51 -11.24 -9.10
C PHE A 260 -20.93 -10.07 -9.92
N GLU A 261 -19.62 -9.86 -9.83
CA GLU A 261 -18.94 -8.79 -10.56
C GLU A 261 -18.92 -9.04 -12.08
N CYS A 262 -18.84 -10.31 -12.51
CA CYS A 262 -18.96 -10.69 -13.92
C CYS A 262 -20.34 -10.33 -14.48
N ALA A 263 -21.41 -10.64 -13.75
CA ALA A 263 -22.78 -10.26 -14.14
C ALA A 263 -22.92 -8.73 -14.25
N GLY A 264 -22.38 -7.98 -13.29
CA GLY A 264 -22.38 -6.51 -13.32
C GLY A 264 -21.58 -5.95 -14.49
N THR A 265 -20.45 -6.58 -14.78
CA THR A 265 -19.62 -6.27 -15.94
C THR A 265 -20.38 -6.51 -17.24
N LEU A 266 -21.04 -7.65 -17.43
CA LEU A 266 -21.83 -7.94 -18.64
C LEU A 266 -22.91 -6.88 -18.92
N VAL A 267 -23.64 -6.47 -17.87
CA VAL A 267 -24.67 -5.42 -17.98
C VAL A 267 -24.06 -4.08 -18.35
N SER A 268 -22.88 -3.75 -17.80
CA SER A 268 -22.19 -2.49 -18.12
C SER A 268 -21.64 -2.41 -19.55
N LEU A 269 -21.35 -3.57 -20.15
CA LEU A 269 -20.68 -3.66 -21.46
C LEU A 269 -21.65 -3.81 -22.63
N SER A 270 -22.85 -4.38 -22.42
CA SER A 270 -23.79 -4.68 -23.49
C SER A 270 -25.25 -4.55 -23.08
N SER A 271 -26.06 -3.94 -23.95
CA SER A 271 -27.52 -3.89 -23.84
C SER A 271 -28.22 -5.02 -24.62
N ALA A 272 -27.47 -5.99 -25.15
CA ALA A 272 -28.05 -7.09 -25.91
C ALA A 272 -28.85 -8.05 -25.02
N PRO A 273 -29.93 -8.67 -25.51
CA PRO A 273 -30.77 -9.55 -24.70
C PRO A 273 -30.03 -10.74 -24.08
N THR A 274 -29.06 -11.31 -24.79
CA THR A 274 -28.34 -12.51 -24.35
C THR A 274 -27.45 -12.25 -23.13
N PRO A 275 -26.50 -11.28 -23.12
CA PRO A 275 -25.75 -10.92 -21.92
C PRO A 275 -26.62 -10.49 -20.74
N ILE A 276 -27.69 -9.74 -20.98
CA ILE A 276 -28.62 -9.31 -19.92
C ILE A 276 -29.31 -10.52 -19.27
N ARG A 277 -29.79 -11.47 -20.07
CA ARG A 277 -30.43 -12.69 -19.55
C ARG A 277 -29.46 -13.53 -18.72
N VAL A 278 -28.22 -13.66 -19.18
CA VAL A 278 -27.16 -14.36 -18.42
C VAL A 278 -26.94 -13.67 -17.08
N ALA A 279 -26.71 -12.35 -17.07
CA ALA A 279 -26.50 -11.60 -15.83
C ALA A 279 -27.69 -11.71 -14.86
N ALA A 280 -28.92 -11.58 -15.35
CA ALA A 280 -30.13 -11.73 -14.53
C ALA A 280 -30.25 -13.14 -13.93
N SER A 281 -30.02 -14.18 -14.73
CA SER A 281 -30.01 -15.58 -14.25
C SER A 281 -28.94 -15.80 -13.20
N THR A 282 -27.74 -15.24 -13.40
CA THR A 282 -26.64 -15.32 -12.45
C THR A 282 -26.99 -14.65 -11.12
N TYR A 283 -27.58 -13.45 -11.14
CA TYR A 283 -28.02 -12.80 -9.91
C TYR A 283 -29.09 -13.61 -9.17
N CYS A 284 -30.06 -14.19 -9.87
CA CYS A 284 -31.05 -15.07 -9.26
C CYS A 284 -30.39 -16.30 -8.60
N GLN A 285 -29.44 -16.94 -9.28
CA GLN A 285 -28.71 -18.09 -8.74
C GLN A 285 -27.91 -17.75 -7.48
N LEU A 286 -27.31 -16.57 -7.43
CA LEU A 286 -26.57 -16.08 -6.26
C LEU A 286 -27.49 -15.77 -5.07
N LEU A 287 -28.76 -15.42 -5.31
CA LEU A 287 -29.74 -15.17 -4.25
C LEU A 287 -30.33 -16.47 -3.68
N THR A 288 -30.36 -17.54 -4.48
CA THR A 288 -30.92 -18.84 -4.07
C THR A 288 -29.92 -19.76 -3.37
N ASN A 289 -28.63 -19.47 -3.47
CA ASN A 289 -27.55 -20.19 -2.77
C ASN A 289 -27.16 -19.45 -1.49
#